data_AF-A0A2A4RMM7-F1
#
_entry.id   AF-A0A2A4RMM7-F1
#
_cell.length_a   1.000
_cell.length_b   1.000
_cell.length_c   1.000
_cell.angle_alpha   90.00
_cell.angle_beta   90.00
_cell.angle_gamma   90.00
#
_symmetry.space_group_name_H-M   'P 1'
#
loop_
_entity.id
_entity.type
_entity.pdbx_description
1 polymer ?
#
loop_
_entity_poly.entity_id
_entity_poly.type
_entity_poly.pdbx_seq_one_letter_code
_entity_poly.pdbx_strand_id
1 'polypeptide(L)'
;MAKSAHEPGWSSRQCTMFFIACNAAGWNSAHRYMVMNHCGCPLDSKTKRPSVKHPNNTNRQLEMAMSFAEPVARSRGKSIRPPSKYKSWQAAAEDRAGRMRSHARLIISEATRRAPGMFDEGLESYVVEHVCSHDHSGFMESTPESIDQCDPPTIHKVIECLRAYVGRRFVEAGMNAQSFSIPKSARERAARRTR
;
A
#
# COMPACT_ATOMS: atom_id res chain seq x y z
N MET A 1 -22.03 28.99 -10.06
CA MET A 1 -20.63 28.62 -10.35
C MET A 1 -20.11 27.74 -9.21
N ALA A 2 -20.09 26.42 -9.41
CA ALA A 2 -19.63 25.48 -8.39
C ALA A 2 -18.09 25.49 -8.32
N LYS A 3 -17.54 25.78 -7.13
CA LYS A 3 -16.11 25.61 -6.85
C LYS A 3 -15.78 24.12 -6.92
N SER A 4 -14.90 23.75 -7.86
CA SER A 4 -14.33 22.41 -8.02
C SER A 4 -13.75 21.92 -6.69
N ALA A 5 -14.44 20.99 -6.04
CA ALA A 5 -14.01 20.35 -4.81
C ALA A 5 -12.97 19.25 -5.10
N HIS A 6 -11.94 19.21 -4.24
CA HIS A 6 -10.77 18.32 -4.24
C HIS A 6 -9.72 18.61 -5.32
N GLU A 7 -8.54 19.10 -4.93
CA GLU A 7 -7.32 18.81 -5.70
C GLU A 7 -7.05 17.31 -5.53
N PRO A 8 -7.17 16.49 -6.58
CA PRO A 8 -6.71 15.12 -6.52
C PRO A 8 -5.19 15.17 -6.77
N GLY A 9 -4.41 14.66 -5.80
CA GLY A 9 -2.98 14.40 -5.99
C GLY A 9 -2.12 14.98 -4.88
N TRP A 10 -0.80 14.86 -5.04
CA TRP A 10 0.13 15.60 -4.18
C TRP A 10 0.12 17.08 -4.56
N SER A 11 -0.07 17.94 -3.56
CA SER A 11 0.06 19.40 -3.72
C SER A 11 1.46 19.79 -4.22
N SER A 12 1.59 20.98 -4.82
CA SER A 12 2.89 21.52 -5.25
C SER A 12 3.93 21.51 -4.11
N ARG A 13 3.50 21.80 -2.87
CA ARG A 13 4.36 21.75 -1.69
C ARG A 13 4.85 20.33 -1.39
N GLN A 14 3.98 19.33 -1.50
CA GLN A 14 4.35 17.92 -1.30
C GLN A 14 5.26 17.40 -2.41
N CYS A 15 5.01 17.79 -3.66
CA CYS A 15 5.88 17.48 -4.79
C CYS A 15 7.30 18.02 -4.54
N THR A 16 7.43 19.30 -4.16
CA THR A 16 8.71 19.91 -3.83
C THR A 16 9.38 19.22 -2.65
N MET A 17 8.64 18.91 -1.59
CA MET A 17 9.16 18.18 -0.44
C MET A 17 9.72 16.81 -0.83
N PHE A 18 9.00 16.05 -1.67
CA PHE A 18 9.46 14.76 -2.17
C PHE A 18 10.73 14.90 -3.01
N PHE A 19 10.84 15.90 -3.89
CA PHE A 19 12.06 16.13 -4.66
C PHE A 19 13.25 16.51 -3.78
N ILE A 20 13.05 17.35 -2.76
CA ILE A 20 14.09 17.69 -1.78
C ILE A 20 14.57 16.42 -1.06
N ALA A 21 13.64 15.57 -0.61
CA ALA A 21 13.94 14.30 0.03
C ALA A 21 14.77 13.37 -0.88
N CYS A 22 14.36 13.23 -2.14
CA CYS A 22 15.08 12.42 -3.12
C CYS A 22 16.49 12.96 -3.38
N ASN A 23 16.65 14.27 -3.50
CA ASN A 23 17.96 14.89 -3.68
C ASN A 23 18.85 14.68 -2.45
N ALA A 24 18.30 14.80 -1.24
CA ALA A 24 19.01 14.52 0.01
C ALA A 24 19.47 13.05 0.09
N ALA A 25 18.65 12.12 -0.37
CA ALA A 25 18.96 10.70 -0.50
C ALA A 25 19.92 10.37 -1.66
N GLY A 26 20.25 11.33 -2.53
CA GLY A 26 21.07 11.08 -3.73
C GLY A 26 20.35 10.23 -4.79
N TRP A 27 19.03 10.23 -4.80
CA TRP A 27 18.22 9.43 -5.73
C TRP A 27 18.08 10.09 -7.10
N ASN A 28 18.43 9.33 -8.15
CA ASN A 28 18.13 9.68 -9.53
C ASN A 28 16.66 9.35 -9.88
N SER A 29 16.26 9.59 -11.13
CA SER A 29 14.90 9.31 -11.59
C SER A 29 14.50 7.83 -11.47
N ALA A 30 15.43 6.90 -11.71
CA ALA A 30 15.15 5.46 -11.63
C ALA A 30 14.83 5.04 -10.19
N HIS A 31 15.63 5.46 -9.20
CA HIS A 31 15.36 5.21 -7.78
C HIS A 31 14.00 5.75 -7.36
N ARG A 32 13.66 6.98 -7.78
CA ARG A 32 12.34 7.57 -7.52
C ARG A 32 11.21 6.72 -8.10
N TYR A 33 11.35 6.27 -9.33
CA TYR A 33 10.32 5.45 -9.98
C TYR A 33 10.14 4.10 -9.29
N MET A 34 11.23 3.42 -8.91
CA MET A 34 11.15 2.14 -8.20
C MET A 34 10.41 2.29 -6.87
N VAL A 35 10.79 3.28 -6.05
CA VAL A 35 10.14 3.53 -4.75
C VAL A 35 8.67 3.91 -4.92
N MET A 36 8.36 4.81 -5.85
CA MET A 36 6.98 5.20 -6.11
C MET A 36 6.12 4.03 -6.60
N ASN A 37 6.67 3.19 -7.46
CA ASN A 37 5.99 1.97 -7.93
C ASN A 37 5.76 1.00 -6.77
N HIS A 38 6.78 0.80 -5.91
CA HIS A 38 6.68 -0.06 -4.72
C HIS A 38 5.60 0.45 -3.76
N CYS A 39 5.56 1.76 -3.50
CA CYS A 39 4.52 2.43 -2.71
C CYS A 39 3.12 2.38 -3.35
N GLY A 40 2.99 1.83 -4.56
CA GLY A 40 1.73 1.69 -5.28
C GLY A 40 1.21 3.01 -5.86
N CYS A 41 2.09 3.98 -6.15
CA CYS A 41 1.69 5.19 -6.86
C CYS A 41 1.11 4.83 -8.23
N PRO A 42 0.02 5.50 -8.68
CA PRO A 42 -0.60 5.19 -9.95
C PRO A 42 0.34 5.42 -11.13
N LEU A 43 0.24 4.54 -12.12
CA LEU A 43 0.98 4.65 -13.37
C LEU A 43 0.26 5.58 -14.34
N ASP A 44 1.02 6.48 -14.96
CA ASP A 44 0.52 7.29 -16.05
C ASP A 44 0.16 6.40 -17.25
N SER A 45 -1.01 6.64 -17.85
CA SER A 45 -1.56 5.75 -18.88
C SER A 45 -0.73 5.71 -20.16
N LYS A 46 -0.02 6.81 -20.48
CA LYS A 46 0.81 6.94 -21.68
C LYS A 46 2.20 6.38 -21.48
N THR A 47 2.84 6.72 -20.36
CA THR A 47 4.25 6.38 -20.11
C THR A 47 4.42 5.07 -19.35
N LYS A 48 3.34 4.53 -18.75
CA LYS A 48 3.37 3.35 -17.87
C LYS A 48 4.35 3.48 -16.71
N ARG A 49 4.63 4.72 -16.29
CA ARG A 49 5.56 5.05 -15.19
C ARG A 49 4.82 5.84 -14.11
N PRO A 50 5.22 5.70 -12.83
CA PRO A 50 4.69 6.55 -11.78
C PRO A 50 5.17 7.99 -11.98
N SER A 51 4.31 8.95 -11.64
CA SER A 51 4.61 10.38 -11.74
C SER A 51 4.30 11.09 -10.43
N VAL A 52 5.23 11.92 -9.96
CA VAL A 52 5.04 12.76 -8.75
C VAL A 52 3.82 13.66 -8.90
N LYS A 53 3.52 14.07 -10.14
CA LYS A 53 2.39 14.94 -10.49
C LYS A 53 1.10 14.17 -10.82
N HIS A 54 1.06 12.85 -10.58
CA HIS A 54 -0.14 12.08 -10.90
C HIS A 54 -1.31 12.51 -10.01
N PRO A 55 -2.49 12.82 -10.57
CA PRO A 55 -3.63 13.35 -9.80
C PRO A 55 -4.19 12.34 -8.80
N ASN A 56 -3.97 11.05 -8.98
CA ASN A 56 -4.43 10.05 -8.01
C ASN A 56 -3.39 9.68 -6.94
N ASN A 57 -2.31 10.46 -6.81
CA ASN A 57 -1.35 10.26 -5.73
C ASN A 57 -1.98 10.62 -4.38
N THR A 58 -1.80 9.74 -3.39
CA THR A 58 -2.38 9.86 -2.05
C THR A 58 -1.34 10.32 -1.03
N ASN A 59 -1.77 10.98 0.05
CA ASN A 59 -0.89 11.36 1.16
C ASN A 59 -0.19 10.14 1.79
N ARG A 60 -0.84 8.97 1.76
CA ARG A 60 -0.26 7.72 2.26
C ARG A 60 0.94 7.27 1.43
N GLN A 61 0.84 7.33 0.10
CA GLN A 61 1.96 7.03 -0.80
C GLN A 61 3.13 7.99 -0.58
N LEU A 62 2.85 9.27 -0.30
CA LEU A 62 3.90 10.23 0.03
C LEU A 62 4.63 9.79 1.30
N GLU A 63 3.89 9.51 2.37
CA GLU A 63 4.47 9.11 3.66
C GLU A 63 5.35 7.86 3.52
N MET A 64 4.87 6.84 2.81
CA MET A 64 5.64 5.62 2.53
C MET A 64 6.89 5.93 1.69
N ALA A 65 6.79 6.75 0.64
CA ALA A 65 7.95 7.09 -0.19
C ALA A 65 9.00 7.89 0.60
N MET A 66 8.55 8.78 1.49
CA MET A 66 9.42 9.57 2.37
C MET A 66 10.11 8.72 3.43
N SER A 67 9.46 7.66 3.95
CA SER A 67 10.10 6.74 4.92
C SER A 67 11.26 5.94 4.32
N PHE A 68 11.32 5.76 3.01
CA PHE A 68 12.50 5.18 2.33
C PHE A 68 13.59 6.22 2.07
N ALA A 69 13.22 7.46 1.73
CA ALA A 69 14.19 8.52 1.44
C ALA A 69 14.94 9.00 2.70
N GLU A 70 14.24 9.07 3.83
CA GLU A 70 14.79 9.57 5.10
C GLU A 70 16.03 8.82 5.62
N PRO A 71 16.04 7.48 5.76
CA PRO A 71 17.22 6.77 6.26
C PRO A 71 18.43 6.94 5.33
N VAL A 72 18.21 6.96 4.01
CA VAL A 72 19.28 7.18 3.02
C VAL A 72 19.80 8.62 3.05
N ALA A 73 18.91 9.61 3.23
CA ALA A 73 19.33 10.99 3.43
C ALA A 73 20.15 11.14 4.73
N ARG A 74 19.73 10.49 5.81
CA ARG A 74 20.42 10.50 7.11
C ARG A 74 21.81 9.89 7.03
N SER A 75 21.99 8.76 6.35
CA SER A 75 23.31 8.14 6.18
C SER A 75 24.27 9.02 5.37
N ARG A 76 23.74 9.94 4.56
CA ARG A 76 24.49 10.97 3.82
C ARG A 76 24.66 12.29 4.59
N GLY A 77 24.33 12.31 5.88
CA GLY A 77 24.43 13.51 6.73
C GLY A 77 23.40 14.60 6.41
N LYS A 78 22.30 14.25 5.73
CA LYS A 78 21.20 15.18 5.42
C LYS A 78 19.98 14.88 6.30
N SER A 79 19.21 15.92 6.61
CA SER A 79 17.97 15.81 7.39
C SER A 79 16.77 16.14 6.54
N ILE A 80 15.69 15.37 6.71
CA ILE A 80 14.39 15.61 6.11
C ILE A 80 13.42 15.90 7.24
N ARG A 81 12.67 17.00 7.15
CA ARG A 81 11.72 17.38 8.20
C ARG A 81 10.58 16.34 8.28
N PRO A 82 10.35 15.69 9.43
CA PRO A 82 9.26 14.73 9.61
C PRO A 82 7.91 15.42 9.81
N PRO A 83 6.80 14.67 9.75
CA PRO A 83 5.49 15.17 10.15
C PRO A 83 5.49 15.57 11.63
N SER A 84 4.74 16.61 12.01
CA SER A 84 4.81 17.24 13.34
C SER A 84 4.56 16.29 14.52
N LYS A 85 3.81 15.20 14.34
CA LYS A 85 3.48 14.23 15.39
C LYS A 85 4.54 13.14 15.59
N TYR A 86 5.52 13.03 14.69
CA TYR A 86 6.47 11.92 14.67
C TYR A 86 7.90 12.43 14.65
N LYS A 87 8.81 11.64 15.23
CA LYS A 87 10.25 11.94 15.25
C LYS A 87 10.91 11.72 13.89
N SER A 88 10.27 10.97 13.00
CA SER A 88 10.81 10.56 11.70
C SER A 88 9.68 10.15 10.76
N TRP A 89 9.93 10.15 9.45
CA TRP A 89 9.02 9.57 8.46
C TRP A 89 8.90 8.07 8.62
N GLN A 90 10.01 7.39 8.96
CA GLN A 90 10.01 5.96 9.26
C GLN A 90 9.08 5.63 10.43
N ALA A 91 9.10 6.40 11.52
CA ALA A 91 8.21 6.17 12.66
C ALA A 91 6.73 6.39 12.32
N ALA A 92 6.43 7.38 11.46
CA ALA A 92 5.06 7.61 11.00
C ALA A 92 4.54 6.41 10.16
N ALA A 93 5.37 5.92 9.25
CA ALA A 93 5.03 4.79 8.40
C ALA A 93 4.88 3.48 9.21
N GLU A 94 5.77 3.21 10.17
CA GLU A 94 5.68 2.02 11.03
C GLU A 94 4.47 2.03 11.96
N ASP A 95 4.12 3.17 12.56
CA ASP A 95 2.90 3.28 13.38
C ASP A 95 1.64 2.93 12.56
N ARG A 96 1.58 3.39 11.30
CA ARG A 96 0.50 3.00 10.40
C ARG A 96 0.58 1.53 10.00
N ALA A 97 1.77 1.04 9.67
CA ALA A 97 1.97 -0.36 9.31
C ALA A 97 1.54 -1.29 10.46
N GLY A 98 1.85 -0.95 11.71
CA GLY A 98 1.35 -1.68 12.89
C GLY A 98 -0.17 -1.78 12.93
N ARG A 99 -0.88 -0.64 12.74
CA ARG A 99 -2.35 -0.64 12.65
C ARG A 99 -2.89 -1.47 11.50
N MET A 100 -2.19 -1.47 10.37
CA MET A 100 -2.55 -2.28 9.21
C MET A 100 -2.34 -3.76 9.45
N ARG A 101 -1.23 -4.17 10.06
CA ARG A 101 -0.97 -5.57 10.44
C ARG A 101 -2.10 -6.09 11.33
N SER A 102 -2.52 -5.31 12.33
CA SER A 102 -3.68 -5.65 13.17
C SER A 102 -4.98 -5.77 12.35
N HIS A 103 -5.22 -4.86 11.40
CA HIS A 103 -6.39 -4.94 10.53
C HIS A 103 -6.37 -6.18 9.62
N ALA A 104 -5.22 -6.52 9.03
CA ALA A 104 -5.08 -7.72 8.20
C ALA A 104 -5.40 -8.99 9.00
N ARG A 105 -4.92 -9.08 10.24
CA ARG A 105 -5.25 -10.18 11.16
C ARG A 105 -6.74 -10.25 11.48
N LEU A 106 -7.42 -9.13 11.66
CA LEU A 106 -8.87 -9.09 11.86
C LEU A 106 -9.61 -9.68 10.66
N ILE A 107 -9.19 -9.34 9.43
CA ILE A 107 -9.79 -9.90 8.21
C ILE A 107 -9.56 -11.42 8.16
N ILE A 108 -8.33 -11.89 8.41
CA ILE A 108 -7.99 -13.32 8.38
C ILE A 108 -8.77 -14.09 9.46
N SER A 109 -8.84 -13.56 10.67
CA SER A 109 -9.58 -14.17 11.79
C SER A 109 -11.07 -14.23 11.49
N GLU A 110 -11.64 -13.19 10.87
CA GLU A 110 -13.04 -13.24 10.43
C GLU A 110 -13.24 -14.29 9.33
N ALA A 111 -12.35 -14.35 8.34
CA ALA A 111 -12.43 -15.27 7.21
C ALA A 111 -12.42 -16.73 7.68
N THR A 112 -11.42 -17.10 8.48
CA THR A 112 -11.24 -18.45 9.03
C THR A 112 -12.40 -18.86 9.95
N ARG A 113 -12.85 -17.95 10.84
CA ARG A 113 -13.99 -18.24 11.75
C ARG A 113 -15.30 -18.44 11.01
N ARG A 114 -15.57 -17.65 9.96
CA ARG A 114 -16.87 -17.64 9.29
C ARG A 114 -16.99 -18.61 8.13
N ALA A 115 -15.86 -19.01 7.55
CA ALA A 115 -15.81 -19.98 6.49
C ALA A 115 -14.58 -20.90 6.62
N PRO A 116 -14.51 -21.71 7.70
CA PRO A 116 -13.36 -22.57 7.97
C PRO A 116 -13.12 -23.62 6.88
N GLY A 117 -14.15 -24.05 6.16
CA GLY A 117 -14.01 -24.95 5.02
C GLY A 117 -13.48 -24.30 3.73
N MET A 118 -13.41 -22.96 3.67
CA MET A 118 -12.87 -22.20 2.53
C MET A 118 -11.52 -21.55 2.82
N PHE A 119 -11.26 -21.25 4.09
CA PHE A 119 -10.06 -20.57 4.55
C PHE A 119 -9.49 -21.31 5.76
N ASP A 120 -8.23 -21.69 5.65
CA ASP A 120 -7.48 -22.36 6.71
C ASP A 120 -6.39 -21.43 7.28
N GLU A 121 -5.52 -22.00 8.12
CA GLU A 121 -4.38 -21.31 8.71
C GLU A 121 -3.34 -20.85 7.66
N GLY A 122 -3.39 -21.38 6.43
CA GLY A 122 -2.49 -21.01 5.33
C GLY A 122 -2.88 -19.73 4.58
N LEU A 123 -4.02 -19.10 4.91
CA LEU A 123 -4.49 -17.88 4.22
C LEU A 123 -3.48 -16.73 4.31
N GLU A 124 -2.77 -16.59 5.43
CA GLU A 124 -1.75 -15.55 5.58
C GLU A 124 -0.62 -15.74 4.57
N SER A 125 0.02 -16.91 4.61
CA SER A 125 1.15 -17.24 3.73
C SER A 125 0.77 -17.11 2.26
N TYR A 126 -0.43 -17.60 1.88
CA TYR A 126 -0.95 -17.48 0.53
C TYR A 126 -1.02 -16.03 0.05
N VAL A 127 -1.56 -15.11 0.85
CA VAL A 127 -1.73 -13.72 0.41
C VAL A 127 -0.40 -12.97 0.39
N VAL A 128 0.48 -13.22 1.36
CA VAL A 128 1.81 -12.61 1.38
C VAL A 128 2.61 -13.06 0.16
N GLU A 129 2.69 -14.36 -0.11
CA GLU A 129 3.35 -14.92 -1.29
C GLU A 129 2.76 -14.35 -2.58
N HIS A 130 1.43 -14.32 -2.70
CA HIS A 130 0.77 -13.78 -3.88
C HIS A 130 1.09 -12.31 -4.14
N VAL A 131 1.14 -11.47 -3.10
CA VAL A 131 1.50 -10.06 -3.25
C VAL A 131 2.95 -9.92 -3.70
N CYS A 132 3.86 -10.66 -3.07
CA CYS A 132 5.28 -10.58 -3.39
C CYS A 132 5.60 -11.12 -4.80
N SER A 133 4.94 -12.19 -5.24
CA SER A 133 5.14 -12.74 -6.59
C SER A 133 4.69 -11.80 -7.70
N HIS A 134 3.81 -10.84 -7.39
CA HIS A 134 3.30 -9.83 -8.33
C HIS A 134 3.95 -8.44 -8.12
N ASP A 135 4.90 -8.32 -7.19
CA ASP A 135 5.65 -7.07 -6.99
C ASP A 135 6.85 -6.99 -7.94
N HIS A 136 6.63 -6.44 -9.13
CA HIS A 136 7.68 -6.27 -10.13
C HIS A 136 8.51 -5.00 -9.93
N SER A 137 8.45 -4.36 -8.76
CA SER A 137 9.21 -3.11 -8.50
C SER A 137 10.72 -3.33 -8.44
N GLY A 138 11.18 -4.56 -8.18
CA GLY A 138 12.59 -4.88 -7.96
C GLY A 138 13.19 -4.22 -6.72
N PHE A 139 12.33 -3.70 -5.83
CA PHE A 139 12.74 -2.92 -4.66
C PHE A 139 12.97 -3.79 -3.41
N MET A 140 12.29 -4.92 -3.29
CA MET A 140 12.41 -5.80 -2.12
C MET A 140 13.68 -6.66 -2.20
N GLU A 141 14.51 -6.60 -1.17
CA GLU A 141 15.72 -7.43 -1.05
C GLU A 141 15.41 -8.86 -0.57
N SER A 142 14.31 -9.05 0.16
CA SER A 142 13.83 -10.35 0.64
C SER A 142 12.31 -10.44 0.60
N THR A 143 11.80 -11.65 0.43
CA THR A 143 10.36 -11.94 0.48
C THR A 143 9.94 -12.14 1.93
N PRO A 144 9.01 -11.33 2.48
CA PRO A 144 8.50 -11.56 3.82
C PRO A 144 7.75 -12.88 3.90
N GLU A 145 7.93 -13.60 5.00
CA GLU A 145 7.27 -14.88 5.26
C GLU A 145 5.92 -14.69 5.99
N SER A 146 5.71 -13.52 6.59
CA SER A 146 4.51 -13.20 7.38
C SER A 146 4.13 -11.73 7.31
N ILE A 147 2.90 -11.42 7.74
CA ILE A 147 2.38 -10.05 7.82
C ILE A 147 3.23 -9.14 8.70
N ASP A 148 3.89 -9.70 9.73
CA ASP A 148 4.75 -8.91 10.63
C ASP A 148 6.03 -8.43 9.95
N GLN A 149 6.54 -9.21 9.01
CA GLN A 149 7.76 -8.88 8.25
C GLN A 149 7.47 -7.94 7.07
N CYS A 150 6.22 -7.78 6.66
CA CYS A 150 5.84 -6.89 5.57
C CYS A 150 6.18 -5.42 5.90
N ASP A 151 6.89 -4.77 4.97
CA ASP A 151 7.09 -3.32 4.99
C ASP A 151 5.76 -2.55 4.74
N PRO A 152 5.70 -1.23 4.99
CA PRO A 152 4.45 -0.48 4.90
C PRO A 152 3.73 -0.58 3.53
N PRO A 153 4.42 -0.49 2.37
CA PRO A 153 3.79 -0.76 1.09
C PRO A 153 3.28 -2.19 0.91
N THR A 154 4.04 -3.20 1.35
CA THR A 154 3.67 -4.60 1.18
C THR A 154 2.44 -4.93 2.01
N ILE A 155 2.38 -4.52 3.29
CA ILE A 155 1.19 -4.76 4.11
C ILE A 155 -0.06 -4.04 3.55
N HIS A 156 0.11 -2.91 2.85
CA HIS A 156 -1.00 -2.25 2.16
C HIS A 156 -1.57 -3.11 1.04
N LYS A 157 -0.69 -3.64 0.19
CA LYS A 157 -1.07 -4.54 -0.91
C LYS A 157 -1.70 -5.83 -0.37
N VAL A 158 -1.17 -6.38 0.73
CA VAL A 158 -1.74 -7.55 1.43
C VAL A 158 -3.17 -7.29 1.89
N ILE A 159 -3.46 -6.14 2.51
CA ILE A 159 -4.84 -5.80 2.90
C ILE A 159 -5.76 -5.72 1.68
N GLU A 160 -5.34 -5.03 0.61
CA GLU A 160 -6.17 -4.92 -0.59
C GLU A 160 -6.42 -6.29 -1.25
N CYS A 161 -5.40 -7.16 -1.26
CA CYS A 161 -5.53 -8.53 -1.73
C CYS A 161 -6.48 -9.36 -0.84
N LEU A 162 -6.32 -9.30 0.49
CA LEU A 162 -7.23 -9.95 1.45
C LEU A 162 -8.68 -9.50 1.22
N ARG A 163 -8.92 -8.19 1.16
CA ARG A 163 -10.26 -7.62 0.93
C ARG A 163 -10.87 -8.10 -0.38
N ALA A 164 -10.07 -8.20 -1.44
CA ALA A 164 -10.53 -8.68 -2.74
C ALA A 164 -10.78 -10.19 -2.77
N TYR A 165 -9.85 -10.97 -2.20
CA TYR A 165 -9.91 -12.44 -2.19
C TYR A 165 -11.01 -12.95 -1.26
N VAL A 166 -10.94 -12.60 0.03
CA VAL A 166 -11.94 -12.97 1.04
C VAL A 166 -13.29 -12.40 0.69
N GLY A 167 -13.34 -11.11 0.30
CA GLY A 167 -14.59 -10.45 -0.08
C GLY A 167 -15.30 -11.12 -1.24
N ARG A 168 -14.58 -11.61 -2.25
CA ARG A 168 -15.17 -12.37 -3.36
C ARG A 168 -15.80 -13.68 -2.87
N ARG A 169 -15.09 -14.45 -2.05
CA ARG A 169 -15.60 -15.72 -1.51
C ARG A 169 -16.80 -15.51 -0.58
N PHE A 170 -16.79 -14.44 0.21
CA PHE A 170 -17.93 -14.09 1.04
C PHE A 170 -19.16 -13.81 0.19
N VAL A 171 -19.03 -13.03 -0.89
CA VAL A 171 -20.14 -12.78 -1.82
C VAL A 171 -20.62 -14.07 -2.49
N GLU A 172 -19.70 -14.92 -2.97
CA GLU A 172 -20.04 -16.23 -3.57
C GLU A 172 -20.86 -17.11 -2.61
N ALA A 173 -20.59 -17.02 -1.30
CA ALA A 173 -21.30 -17.75 -0.25
C ALA A 173 -22.49 -16.98 0.37
N GLY A 174 -22.90 -15.84 -0.18
CA GLY A 174 -24.01 -15.04 0.34
C GLY A 174 -23.74 -14.33 1.68
N MET A 175 -22.47 -14.17 2.06
CA MET A 175 -22.03 -13.56 3.31
C MET A 175 -21.60 -12.10 3.13
N ASN A 176 -21.81 -11.29 4.17
CA ASN A 176 -21.29 -9.93 4.28
C ASN A 176 -20.08 -9.90 5.22
N ALA A 177 -19.06 -9.10 4.93
CA ALA A 177 -17.92 -8.88 5.82
C ALA A 177 -18.23 -7.87 6.95
N GLN A 178 -17.67 -8.10 8.14
CA GLN A 178 -17.80 -7.23 9.32
C GLN A 178 -16.59 -6.33 9.50
N SER A 179 -15.38 -6.85 9.30
CA SER A 179 -14.11 -6.16 9.54
C SER A 179 -13.66 -5.27 8.38
N PHE A 180 -14.27 -5.41 7.19
CA PHE A 180 -13.89 -4.63 6.01
C PHE A 180 -15.05 -4.42 5.04
N SER A 181 -14.95 -3.37 4.22
CA SER A 181 -15.85 -3.19 3.07
C SER A 181 -15.37 -3.99 1.88
N ILE A 182 -16.21 -4.89 1.38
CA ILE A 182 -15.95 -5.71 0.19
C ILE A 182 -15.83 -4.81 -1.05
N PRO A 183 -14.67 -4.79 -1.75
CA PRO A 183 -14.47 -3.97 -2.93
C PRO A 183 -15.51 -4.25 -4.03
N LYS A 184 -15.95 -3.20 -4.73
CA LYS A 184 -16.94 -3.32 -5.83
C LYS A 184 -16.49 -4.34 -6.88
N SER A 185 -15.22 -4.30 -7.28
CA SER A 185 -14.63 -5.24 -8.24
C SER A 185 -14.71 -6.70 -7.80
N ALA A 186 -14.60 -6.98 -6.49
CA ALA A 186 -14.75 -8.32 -5.96
C ALA A 186 -16.19 -8.82 -6.04
N ARG A 187 -17.17 -7.94 -5.73
CA ARG A 187 -18.61 -8.23 -5.87
C ARG A 187 -18.98 -8.55 -7.33
N GLU A 188 -18.51 -7.71 -8.26
CA GLU A 188 -18.77 -7.88 -9.69
C GLU A 188 -18.15 -9.18 -10.24
N ARG A 189 -16.94 -9.54 -9.80
CA ARG A 189 -16.31 -10.81 -10.19
C ARG A 189 -17.06 -12.02 -9.67
N ALA A 190 -17.54 -11.98 -8.42
CA ALA A 190 -18.35 -13.06 -7.86
C ALA A 190 -19.65 -13.26 -8.67
N ALA A 191 -20.36 -12.17 -8.99
CA ALA A 191 -21.61 -12.21 -9.74
C ALA A 191 -21.47 -12.78 -11.17
N ARG A 192 -20.27 -12.69 -11.77
CA ARG A 192 -19.99 -13.29 -13.10
C ARG A 192 -19.79 -14.81 -13.05
N ARG A 193 -19.39 -15.36 -11.90
CA ARG A 193 -19.13 -16.80 -11.73
C ARG A 193 -20.37 -17.61 -11.37
N THR A 194 -21.38 -16.94 -10.83
CA THR A 194 -22.67 -17.53 -10.45
C THR A 194 -23.71 -17.47 -11.57
N ARG A 195 -23.33 -16.98 -12.76
CA ARG A 195 -24.12 -17.00 -14.00
C ARG A 195 -23.54 -18.06 -14.92
#